data_AF-A0A955ZRA5-F1
#
_entry.id   AF-A0A955ZRA5-F1
#
_cell.length_a   1.000
_cell.length_b   1.000
_cell.length_c   1.000
_cell.angle_alpha   90.00
_cell.angle_beta   90.00
_cell.angle_gamma   90.00
#
_symmetry.space_group_name_H-M   'P 1'
#
loop_
_entity.id
_entity.type
_entity.pdbx_description
1 polymer ?
#
loop_
_entity_poly.entity_id
_entity_poly.type
_entity_poly.pdbx_seq_one_letter_code
_entity_poly.pdbx_strand_id
1 'polypeptide(L)'
;VPAKVIGVMRMLDNGEADDKIIAVAAGDPSVSHIKDISELPQHFISELRHFFEEYKTLEHKAVVVEEFLEKKVAQNILNQSLAMYKDMF
;
A
#
# COMPACT_ATOMS: atom_id res chain seq x y z
N VAL A 1 15.44 -2.75 4.46
CA VAL A 1 16.05 -2.26 3.19
C VAL A 1 15.55 -0.85 2.93
N PRO A 2 16.38 0.11 2.46
CA PRO A 2 15.90 1.43 2.05
C PRO A 2 14.82 1.29 0.96
N ALA A 3 13.68 1.93 1.17
CA ALA A 3 12.51 1.82 0.28
C ALA A 3 12.06 3.21 -0.16
N LYS A 4 11.53 3.29 -1.39
CA LYS A 4 10.95 4.50 -1.95
C LYS A 4 9.45 4.28 -2.10
N VAL A 5 8.67 5.08 -1.36
CA VAL A 5 7.20 5.08 -1.45
C VAL A 5 6.78 5.54 -2.84
N ILE A 6 5.87 4.80 -3.46
CA ILE A 6 5.31 5.08 -4.80
C ILE A 6 3.79 5.17 -4.79
N GLY A 7 3.10 4.70 -3.73
CA GLY A 7 1.65 4.81 -3.62
C GLY A 7 1.11 4.16 -2.36
N VAL A 8 -0.20 4.04 -2.26
CA VAL A 8 -0.91 3.39 -1.17
C VAL A 8 -2.10 2.61 -1.71
N MET A 9 -2.38 1.46 -1.11
CA MET A 9 -3.61 0.71 -1.31
C MET A 9 -4.52 0.95 -0.11
N ARG A 10 -5.67 1.58 -0.36
CA ARG A 10 -6.74 1.75 0.63
C ARG A 10 -7.44 0.41 0.83
N MET A 11 -7.56 -0.03 2.08
CA MET A 11 -8.11 -1.34 2.39
C MET A 11 -8.93 -1.28 3.67
N LEU A 12 -10.03 -2.02 3.69
CA LEU A 12 -10.81 -2.31 4.89
C LEU A 12 -10.63 -3.80 5.24
N ASP A 13 -10.09 -4.08 6.42
CA ASP A 13 -10.02 -5.43 7.00
C ASP A 13 -11.10 -5.55 8.07
N ASN A 14 -12.15 -6.33 7.80
CA ASN A 14 -13.29 -6.50 8.72
C ASN A 14 -13.94 -5.16 9.15
N GLY A 15 -13.97 -4.18 8.24
CA GLY A 15 -14.55 -2.85 8.47
C GLY A 15 -13.60 -1.83 9.11
N GLU A 16 -12.38 -2.23 9.48
CA GLU A 16 -11.36 -1.32 10.00
C GLU A 16 -10.38 -0.92 8.89
N ALA A 17 -9.94 0.35 8.89
CA ALA A 17 -8.98 0.84 7.91
C ALA A 17 -7.60 0.21 8.13
N ASP A 18 -7.05 -0.42 7.09
CA ASP A 18 -5.75 -1.10 7.09
C ASP A 18 -4.97 -0.76 5.80
N ASP A 19 -4.76 0.54 5.60
CA ASP A 19 -4.04 1.07 4.43
C ASP A 19 -2.62 0.50 4.32
N LYS A 20 -2.23 0.11 3.10
CA LYS A 20 -0.91 -0.48 2.84
C LYS A 20 -0.08 0.43 1.95
N ILE A 21 1.07 0.88 2.46
CA ILE A 21 2.04 1.64 1.67
C ILE A 21 2.67 0.73 0.62
N ILE A 22 2.69 1.19 -0.63
CA ILE A 22 3.36 0.53 -1.74
C ILE A 22 4.68 1.25 -1.99
N ALA A 23 5.77 0.48 -1.96
CA ALA A 23 7.12 0.97 -2.10
C ALA A 23 7.98 0.02 -2.93
N VAL A 24 9.03 0.58 -3.54
CA VAL A 24 10.06 -0.18 -4.26
C VAL A 24 11.37 -0.15 -3.48
N ALA A 25 12.20 -1.18 -3.66
CA ALA A 25 13.55 -1.19 -3.09
C ALA A 25 14.40 -0.08 -3.75
N ALA A 26 14.92 0.86 -2.94
CA ALA A 26 15.63 2.02 -3.46
C ALA A 26 16.99 1.66 -4.09
N GLY A 27 17.59 0.54 -3.66
CA GLY A 27 18.87 0.05 -4.16
C GLY A 27 18.78 -0.98 -5.28
N ASP A 28 17.57 -1.33 -5.74
CA ASP A 28 17.36 -2.34 -6.77
C ASP A 28 17.21 -1.68 -8.15
N PRO A 29 18.16 -1.85 -9.09
CA PRO A 29 18.08 -1.26 -10.43
C PRO A 29 16.82 -1.66 -11.21
N SER A 30 16.25 -2.83 -10.93
CA SER A 30 15.07 -3.34 -11.63
C SER A 30 13.78 -2.58 -11.33
N VAL A 31 13.70 -1.88 -10.18
CA VAL A 31 12.49 -1.19 -9.73
C VAL A 31 12.72 0.23 -9.21
N SER A 32 13.96 0.59 -8.87
CA SER A 32 14.30 1.89 -8.28
C SER A 32 13.99 3.09 -9.18
N HIS A 33 13.78 2.88 -10.48
CA HIS A 33 13.37 3.91 -11.42
C HIS A 33 11.87 4.29 -11.28
N ILE A 34 11.02 3.40 -10.76
CA ILE A 34 9.57 3.59 -10.60
C ILE A 34 9.29 4.65 -9.54
N LYS A 35 8.58 5.73 -9.86
CA LYS A 35 8.37 6.87 -8.94
C LYS A 35 6.94 6.99 -8.41
N ASP A 36 5.97 6.42 -9.10
CA ASP A 36 4.57 6.46 -8.73
C ASP A 36 3.88 5.14 -9.07
N ILE A 37 2.79 4.82 -8.38
CA ILE A 37 2.01 3.60 -8.58
C ILE A 37 1.43 3.48 -9.99
N SER A 38 1.14 4.62 -10.63
CA SER A 38 0.67 4.67 -12.02
C SER A 38 1.69 4.17 -13.05
N GLU A 39 2.97 4.07 -12.67
CA GLU A 39 4.03 3.51 -13.53
C GLU A 39 4.07 1.98 -13.48
N LEU A 40 3.33 1.34 -12.56
CA LEU A 40 3.24 -0.11 -12.50
C LEU A 40 2.31 -0.66 -13.60
N PRO A 41 2.60 -1.84 -14.15
CA PRO A 41 1.70 -2.47 -15.10
C PRO A 41 0.30 -2.73 -14.49
N GLN A 42 -0.75 -2.42 -15.24
CA GLN A 42 -2.12 -2.57 -14.74
C GLN A 42 -2.45 -4.00 -14.28
N HIS A 43 -1.88 -5.02 -14.94
CA HIS A 43 -2.07 -6.42 -14.53
C HIS A 43 -1.52 -6.70 -13.13
N PHE A 44 -0.42 -6.06 -12.75
CA PHE A 44 0.18 -6.20 -11.42
C PHE A 44 -0.72 -5.56 -10.35
N ILE A 45 -1.32 -4.40 -10.65
CA ILE A 45 -2.31 -3.76 -9.77
C ILE A 45 -3.53 -4.66 -9.56
N SER A 46 -4.03 -5.28 -10.64
CA SER A 46 -5.15 -6.23 -10.57
C SER A 46 -4.81 -7.49 -9.77
N GLU A 47 -3.61 -8.05 -9.96
CA GLU A 47 -3.12 -9.20 -9.19
C GLU A 47 -3.00 -8.88 -7.71
N LEU A 48 -2.42 -7.72 -7.36
CA LEU A 48 -2.25 -7.28 -5.99
C LEU A 48 -3.60 -7.08 -5.29
N ARG A 49 -4.57 -6.48 -5.99
CA ARG A 49 -5.95 -6.34 -5.51
C ARG A 49 -6.56 -7.71 -5.20
N HIS A 50 -6.54 -8.62 -6.18
CA HIS A 50 -7.12 -9.95 -6.02
C HIS A 50 -6.49 -10.73 -4.86
N PHE A 51 -5.16 -10.63 -4.72
CA PHE A 51 -4.46 -11.25 -3.61
C PHE A 51 -5.01 -10.79 -2.24
N PHE A 52 -5.14 -9.48 -2.03
CA PHE A 52 -5.63 -8.96 -0.74
C PHE A 52 -7.13 -9.16 -0.53
N GLU A 53 -7.94 -9.24 -1.58
CA GLU A 53 -9.35 -9.58 -1.46
C GLU A 53 -9.55 -11.05 -1.03
N GLU A 54 -8.68 -11.97 -1.47
CA GLU A 54 -8.88 -13.42 -1.26
C GLU A 54 -8.07 -14.04 -0.11
N TYR A 55 -6.94 -13.45 0.30
CA TYR A 55 -5.98 -14.14 1.19
C TYR A 55 -6.56 -14.56 2.55
N LYS A 56 -7.67 -13.92 2.98
CA LYS A 56 -8.36 -14.20 4.25
C LYS A 56 -9.71 -14.92 4.10
N THR A 57 -10.08 -15.32 2.88
CA THR A 57 -11.37 -15.99 2.63
C THR A 57 -11.53 -17.26 3.49
N LEU A 58 -10.46 -18.04 3.69
CA LEU A 58 -10.48 -19.24 4.55
C LEU A 58 -10.56 -18.95 6.05
N GLU A 59 -10.29 -17.72 6.48
CA GLU A 59 -10.48 -17.27 7.86
C GLU A 59 -11.90 -16.75 8.12
N HIS A 60 -12.79 -16.80 7.12
CA HIS A 60 -14.12 -16.20 7.15
C HIS A 60 -14.12 -14.69 7.47
N LYS A 61 -13.05 -13.99 7.05
CA LYS A 61 -12.94 -12.53 7.17
C LYS A 61 -13.10 -11.89 5.80
N ALA A 62 -13.77 -10.75 5.76
CA ALA A 62 -13.92 -9.95 4.56
C ALA A 62 -12.84 -8.87 4.50
N VAL A 63 -12.14 -8.80 3.37
CA VAL A 63 -11.21 -7.72 3.05
C VAL A 63 -11.73 -7.03 1.80
N VAL A 64 -11.80 -5.70 1.85
CA VAL A 64 -12.20 -4.87 0.71
C VAL A 64 -11.02 -3.99 0.35
N VAL A 65 -10.51 -4.15 -0.87
CA VAL A 65 -9.55 -3.20 -1.44
C VAL A 65 -10.38 -2.10 -2.10
N GLU A 66 -10.21 -0.84 -1.68
CA GLU A 66 -10.96 0.28 -2.26
C GLU A 66 -10.21 0.80 -3.49
N GLU A 67 -9.17 1.60 -3.26
CA GLU A 67 -8.46 2.35 -4.29
C GLU A 67 -6.95 2.26 -4.14
N PHE A 68 -6.25 2.38 -5.28
CA PHE A 68 -4.82 2.61 -5.32
C PHE A 68 -4.59 4.10 -5.56
N LEU A 69 -3.89 4.75 -4.64
CA LEU A 69 -3.66 6.20 -4.68
C LEU A 69 -2.19 6.53 -4.84
N GLU A 70 -1.97 7.70 -5.43
CA GLU A 70 -0.65 8.27 -5.76
C GLU A 70 0.27 8.40 -4.53
N LYS A 71 1.57 8.50 -4.82
CA LYS A 71 2.63 8.66 -3.82
C LYS A 71 2.35 9.77 -2.81
N LYS A 72 1.75 10.89 -3.23
CA LYS A 72 1.49 12.04 -2.36
C LYS A 72 0.55 11.69 -1.20
N VAL A 73 -0.51 10.93 -1.49
CA VAL A 73 -1.46 10.46 -0.45
C VAL A 73 -0.74 9.52 0.51
N ALA A 74 0.05 8.60 -0.03
CA ALA A 74 0.85 7.65 0.76
C ALA A 74 1.82 8.37 1.72
N GLN A 75 2.48 9.43 1.26
CA GLN A 75 3.38 10.24 2.09
C GLN A 75 2.64 10.98 3.21
N ASN A 76 1.45 11.49 2.94
CA ASN A 76 0.62 12.13 3.97
C ASN A 76 0.24 11.13 5.07
N ILE A 77 -0.22 9.93 4.68
CA ILE A 77 -0.55 8.85 5.63
C ILE A 77 0.69 8.48 6.47
N LEU A 78 1.85 8.27 5.83
CA LEU A 78 3.08 7.94 6.55
C LEU A 78 3.47 9.02 7.57
N ASN A 79 3.40 10.30 7.18
CA ASN A 79 3.72 11.40 8.09
C ASN A 79 2.74 11.49 9.27
N GLN A 80 1.45 11.26 9.01
CA GLN A 80 0.43 11.19 10.07
C GLN A 80 0.70 10.02 11.02
N SER A 81 0.98 8.82 10.50
CA SER A 81 1.33 7.65 11.33
C SER A 81 2.56 7.91 12.19
N LEU A 82 3.58 8.58 11.64
CA LEU A 82 4.79 8.95 12.40
C LEU A 82 4.51 9.98 13.49
N ALA A 83 3.62 10.96 13.25
CA ALA A 83 3.21 11.92 14.25
C ALA A 83 2.41 11.25 15.38
N MET A 84 1.41 10.44 15.01
CA MET A 84 0.61 9.67 15.98
C MET A 84 1.48 8.77 16.86
N TYR A 85 2.46 8.08 16.27
CA TYR A 85 3.39 7.25 17.04
C TYR A 85 4.16 8.06 18.09
N LYS A 86 4.67 9.25 17.73
CA LYS A 86 5.40 10.14 18.65
C LYS A 86 4.52 10.72 19.76
N ASP A 87 3.24 10.92 19.48
CA ASP A 87 2.30 11.45 20.47
C ASP A 87 1.84 10.35 21.45
N MET A 88 1.81 9.09 21.01
CA MET A 88 1.36 7.95 21.81
C MET A 88 2.47 7.28 22.63
N PHE A 89 3.74 7.39 22.23
CA PHE A 89 4.88 6.69 22.82
C PHE A 89 6.06 7.63 23.06
#